data_AF-A0A6I3FAR4-F1
#
_entry.id   AF-A0A6I3FAR4-F1
#
_cell.length_a   1.000
_cell.length_b   1.000
_cell.length_c   1.000
_cell.angle_alpha   90.00
_cell.angle_beta   90.00
_cell.angle_gamma   90.00
#
_symmetry.space_group_name_H-M   'P 1'
#
loop_
_entity.id
_entity.type
_entity.pdbx_description
1 polymer ?
#
loop_
_entity_poly.entity_id
_entity_poly.type
_entity_poly.pdbx_seq_one_letter_code
_entity_poly.pdbx_strand_id
1 'polypeptide(L)' 'MPEMLEVEVYRRAAHAALGRRIIGISAPDAWFLKGGITAAAVGDALIGREFVADRRR' A
#
# COMPACT_ATOMS: atom_id res chain seq x y z
N MET A 1 -10.90 -5.52 13.60
CA MET A 1 -10.33 -4.30 13.00
C MET A 1 -9.00 -4.07 13.69
N PRO A 2 -7.87 -3.95 12.98
CA PRO A 2 -6.56 -3.75 13.61
C PRO A 2 -6.55 -2.46 14.43
N GLU A 3 -5.84 -2.45 15.55
CA GLU A 3 -5.63 -1.27 16.38
C GLU A 3 -4.18 -0.77 16.28
N MET A 4 -3.80 0.18 17.14
CA MET A 4 -2.57 0.95 16.98
C MET A 4 -1.31 0.06 16.98
N LEU A 5 -1.26 -0.97 17.82
CA LEU A 5 -0.09 -1.83 17.93
C LEU A 5 0.06 -2.72 16.69
N GLU A 6 -1.03 -3.29 16.18
CA GLU A 6 -1.03 -4.12 14.98
C GLU A 6 -0.61 -3.32 13.75
N VAL A 7 -1.11 -2.08 13.63
CA VAL A 7 -0.71 -1.19 12.53
C VAL A 7 0.78 -0.83 12.61
N GLU A 8 1.31 -0.58 13.81
CA GLU A 8 2.74 -0.27 13.98
C GLU A 8 3.63 -1.48 13.72
N VAL A 9 3.20 -2.68 14.13
CA VAL A 9 3.90 -3.94 13.81
C VAL A 9 3.95 -4.16 12.30
N TYR A 10 2.82 -3.97 11.60
CA TYR A 10 2.78 -4.06 10.15
C TYR A 10 3.67 -3.01 9.48
N ARG A 11 3.62 -1.75 9.93
CA ARG A 11 4.45 -0.66 9.40
C ARG A 11 5.94 -1.05 9.43
N ARG A 12 6.43 -1.54 10.58
CA ARG A 12 7.82 -1.99 10.74
C ARG A 12 8.18 -3.16 9.83
N ALA A 13 7.26 -4.10 9.61
CA ALA A 13 7.48 -5.18 8.65
C ALA A 13 7.54 -4.64 7.20
N ALA A 14 6.68 -3.69 6.85
CA ALA A 14 6.64 -3.06 5.53
C ALA A 14 7.90 -2.22 5.23
N HIS A 15 8.55 -1.63 6.24
CA HIS A 15 9.82 -0.90 6.09
C HIS A 15 10.90 -1.72 5.35
N ALA A 16 10.90 -3.05 5.48
CA ALA A 16 11.83 -3.92 4.74
C ALA A 16 11.68 -3.85 3.21
N ALA A 17 10.57 -3.27 2.72
CA ALA A 17 10.30 -3.10 1.29
C ALA A 17 10.72 -1.72 0.75
N LEU A 18 11.24 -0.82 1.58
CA LEU A 18 11.70 0.50 1.10
C LEU A 18 12.76 0.35 0.01
N GLY A 19 12.74 1.25 -0.98
CA GLY A 19 13.65 1.21 -2.12
C GLY A 19 13.25 0.23 -3.23
N ARG A 20 12.21 -0.60 -3.01
CA ARG A 20 11.76 -1.56 -4.04
C ARG A 20 10.81 -0.89 -5.03
N ARG A 21 10.96 -1.27 -6.31
CA ARG A 21 10.06 -0.88 -7.39
C ARG A 21 8.77 -1.71 -7.36
N ILE A 22 7.64 -1.06 -7.55
CA ILE A 22 6.33 -1.67 -7.65
C ILE A 22 6.17 -2.26 -9.05
N ILE A 23 6.02 -3.58 -9.16
CA ILE A 23 5.88 -4.29 -10.45
C ILE A 23 4.45 -4.77 -10.72
N GLY A 24 3.56 -4.68 -9.72
CA GLY A 24 2.20 -5.15 -9.84
C GLY A 24 1.36 -4.75 -8.64
N ILE A 25 0.06 -4.75 -8.83
CA ILE A 25 -0.94 -4.43 -7.80
C ILE A 25 -1.98 -5.55 -7.77
N SER A 26 -2.31 -6.03 -6.58
CA SER A 26 -3.43 -6.92 -6.34
C SER A 26 -4.40 -6.25 -5.39
N ALA A 27 -5.53 -5.77 -5.93
CA ALA A 27 -6.60 -5.13 -5.18
C ALA A 27 -7.96 -5.68 -5.63
N PRO A 28 -8.25 -6.97 -5.37
CA PRO A 28 -9.46 -7.64 -5.86
C PRO A 28 -10.73 -7.18 -5.13
N ASP A 29 -10.59 -6.68 -3.90
CA ASP A 29 -11.71 -6.23 -3.07
C ASP A 29 -11.85 -4.71 -3.13
N ALA A 30 -12.91 -4.28 -3.82
CA ALA A 30 -13.24 -2.87 -3.97
C ALA A 30 -13.61 -2.19 -2.64
N TRP A 31 -13.94 -2.94 -1.57
CA TRP A 31 -14.22 -2.38 -0.25
C TRP A 31 -13.05 -1.54 0.29
N PHE A 32 -11.80 -1.91 -0.03
CA PHE A 32 -10.60 -1.18 0.41
C PHE A 32 -10.25 0.02 -0.48
N LEU A 33 -10.87 0.14 -1.65
CA LEU A 33 -10.66 1.25 -2.58
C LEU A 33 -11.61 2.40 -2.21
N LYS A 34 -11.05 3.46 -1.61
CA LYS A 34 -11.83 4.60 -1.10
C LYS A 34 -11.81 5.77 -2.08
N GLY A 35 -12.82 6.64 -2.00
CA GLY A 35 -12.88 7.86 -2.80
C GLY A 35 -13.14 7.63 -4.30
N GLY A 36 -13.77 6.51 -4.67
CA GLY A 36 -14.13 6.20 -6.06
C GLY A 36 -12.96 5.72 -6.92
N ILE A 37 -11.80 5.39 -6.34
CA ILE A 37 -10.66 4.84 -7.07
C ILE A 37 -10.91 3.39 -7.51
N THR A 38 -10.36 3.00 -8.66
CA THR A 38 -10.44 1.62 -9.18
C THR A 38 -9.07 0.94 -9.07
N ALA A 39 -9.05 -0.39 -9.07
CA ALA A 39 -7.79 -1.15 -9.06
C ALA A 39 -6.90 -0.80 -10.27
N ALA A 40 -7.49 -0.55 -11.43
CA ALA A 40 -6.78 -0.10 -12.63
C ALA A 40 -6.11 1.26 -12.41
N ALA A 41 -6.84 2.24 -11.87
CA ALA A 41 -6.29 3.56 -11.59
C ALA A 41 -5.13 3.52 -10.57
N VAL A 42 -5.20 2.62 -9.58
CA VAL A 42 -4.08 2.37 -8.65
C VAL A 42 -2.87 1.77 -9.39
N GLY A 43 -3.10 0.80 -10.28
CA GLY A 43 -2.07 0.20 -11.13
C GLY A 43 -1.33 1.25 -11.96
N ASP A 44 -2.07 2.05 -12.71
CA ASP A 44 -1.54 3.11 -13.57
C ASP A 44 -0.73 4.14 -12.77
N ALA A 45 -1.17 4.45 -11.56
CA ALA A 45 -0.50 5.43 -10.71
C ALA A 45 0.79 4.89 -10.07
N LEU A 46 0.87 3.60 -9.74
CA LEU A 46 1.92 3.05 -8.88
C LEU A 46 2.95 2.16 -9.57
N ILE A 47 2.57 1.41 -10.62
CA ILE A 47 3.52 0.49 -11.29
C ILE A 47 4.71 1.29 -11.85
N GLY A 48 5.92 0.80 -11.60
CA GLY A 48 7.17 1.46 -11.97
C GLY A 48 7.70 2.45 -10.93
N ARG A 49 6.87 2.91 -9.99
CA ARG A 49 7.32 3.78 -8.87
C ARG A 49 8.02 2.99 -7.78
N GLU A 50 8.69 3.71 -6.90
CA GLU A 50 9.44 3.17 -5.76
C GLU A 50 8.67 3.39 -4.45
N PHE A 51 8.76 2.42 -3.54
CA PHE A 51 8.24 2.58 -2.19
C PHE A 51 9.26 3.32 -1.31
N VAL A 52 8.99 4.60 -1.03
CA VAL A 52 9.99 5.53 -0.44
C VAL A 52 9.84 5.79 1.06
N ALA A 53 8.65 5.57 1.63
CA ALA A 53 8.43 5.78 3.06
C ALA A 53 7.18 5.04 3.57
N ASP A 54 7.24 4.56 4.81
CA ASP A 54 6.17 3.90 5.55
C ASP A 54 5.77 4.77 6.76
N ARG A 55 4.77 5.64 6.59
CA ARG A 55 4.33 6.58 7.63
C ARG A 55 3.02 6.10 8.28
N ARG A 56 2.87 6.33 9.58
CA ARG A 56 1.61 6.16 10.34
C ARG A 56 1.20 7.50 10.96
N ARG A 57 -0.09 7.81 10.94
CA ARG A 57 -0.71 8.95 11.62
C ARG A 57 -1.91 8.47 12.40
#